data_AF-A0A3T0LTZ0-F1
#
_entry.id   AF-A0A3T0LTZ0-F1
#
_cell.length_a   1.000
_cell.length_b   1.000
_cell.length_c   1.000
_cell.angle_alpha   90.00
_cell.angle_beta   90.00
_cell.angle_gamma   90.00
#
_symmetry.space_group_name_H-M   'P 1'
#
loop_
_entity.id
_entity.type
_entity.pdbx_description
1 polymer ?
#
loop_
_entity_poly.entity_id
_entity_poly.type
_entity_poly.pdbx_seq_one_letter_code
_entity_poly.pdbx_strand_id
1 'polypeptide(L)'
;MYIDTDREVITSSTCNIPQRLKQIDKGYFVVRNHSIGQFEVHHKDQPFNTFCLSIPWNELDERTLQMVRETRIEYIKNITAQMDRKNEQIGIDGDKKLKDVTETVSRNIYKYVKAHESKETIDEDSKYFKKAVS
;
A
#
# COMPACT_ATOMS: atom_id res chain seq x y z
N MET A 1 17.19 -2.23 18.52
CA MET A 1 18.13 -2.01 17.41
C MET A 1 19.34 -2.86 17.69
N TYR A 2 19.54 -3.93 16.92
CA TYR A 2 20.70 -4.82 17.05
C TYR A 2 21.70 -4.39 15.99
N ILE A 3 22.85 -3.88 16.44
CA ILE A 3 24.02 -3.64 15.59
C ILE A 3 25.03 -4.71 15.98
N ASP A 4 25.57 -5.42 15.00
CA ASP A 4 26.61 -6.41 15.19
C ASP A 4 27.93 -5.79 15.65
N THR A 5 28.82 -6.61 16.20
CA THR A 5 30.09 -6.17 16.82
C THR A 5 30.98 -5.37 15.86
N ASP A 6 30.86 -5.61 14.55
CA ASP A 6 31.68 -4.97 13.52
C ASP A 6 31.12 -3.62 13.06
N ARG A 7 29.96 -3.19 13.56
CA ARG A 7 29.32 -1.95 13.15
C ARG A 7 29.27 -0.94 14.29
N GLU A 8 29.68 0.28 14.00
CA GLU A 8 29.77 1.37 14.97
C GLU A 8 28.89 2.55 14.54
N VAL A 9 28.06 3.07 15.45
CA VAL A 9 27.23 4.25 15.15
C VAL A 9 28.08 5.51 15.19
N ILE A 10 28.05 6.26 14.08
CA ILE A 10 28.79 7.51 13.94
C ILE A 10 27.86 8.68 14.26
N THR A 11 28.19 9.41 15.32
CA THR A 11 27.38 10.54 15.81
C THR A 11 27.88 11.90 15.33
N SER A 12 29.16 12.02 14.96
CA SER A 12 29.77 13.24 14.44
C SER A 12 30.69 12.97 13.26
N SER A 13 30.78 13.91 12.32
CA SER A 13 31.75 13.89 11.23
C SER A 13 32.22 15.31 10.92
N THR A 14 33.33 15.45 10.20
CA THR A 14 33.93 16.75 9.82
C THR A 14 32.91 17.68 9.13
N CYS A 15 32.04 17.13 8.29
CA CYS A 15 31.01 17.88 7.57
C CYS A 15 29.63 17.84 8.26
N ASN A 16 29.55 17.38 9.52
CA ASN A 16 28.32 17.21 10.29
C ASN A 16 27.23 16.41 9.54
N ILE A 17 27.64 15.38 8.79
CA ILE A 17 26.72 14.59 7.96
C ILE A 17 25.64 13.87 8.81
N PRO A 18 25.96 13.22 9.94
CA PRO A 18 24.93 12.61 10.79
C PRO A 18 23.86 13.61 11.25
N GLN A 19 24.27 14.84 11.60
CA GLN A 19 23.36 15.92 12.01
C GLN A 19 22.49 16.39 10.84
N ARG A 20 23.08 16.56 9.66
CA ARG A 20 22.37 17.01 8.45
C ARG A 20 21.40 15.95 7.93
N LEU A 21 21.73 14.66 8.05
CA LEU A 21 20.79 13.57 7.77
C LEU A 21 19.57 13.62 8.69
N LYS A 22 19.78 13.92 9.98
CA LYS A 22 18.67 14.12 10.93
C LYS A 22 17.76 15.32 10.61
N GLN A 23 18.27 16.31 9.87
CA GLN A 23 17.43 17.42 9.35
C GLN A 23 16.52 16.97 8.20
N ILE A 24 16.93 15.97 7.42
CA ILE A 24 16.11 15.37 6.36
C ILE A 24 15.03 14.46 6.97
N ASP A 25 15.44 13.60 7.90
CA ASP A 25 14.54 12.80 8.72
C ASP A 25 15.24 12.42 10.03
N LYS A 26 14.55 12.62 11.17
CA LYS A 26 15.07 12.30 12.50
C LYS A 26 15.38 10.81 12.68
N GLY A 27 14.84 9.95 11.82
CA GLY A 27 15.08 8.52 11.84
C GLY A 27 16.43 8.06 11.27
N TYR A 28 17.13 8.93 10.52
CA TYR A 28 18.41 8.58 9.93
C TYR A 28 19.57 8.57 10.94
N PHE A 29 20.44 7.56 10.81
CA PHE A 29 21.72 7.48 11.50
C PHE A 29 22.78 6.84 10.60
N VAL A 30 24.04 7.14 10.88
CA VAL A 30 25.18 6.62 10.11
C VAL A 30 25.88 5.54 10.92
N VAL A 31 26.32 4.51 10.22
CA VAL A 31 27.06 3.38 10.79
C VAL A 31 28.35 3.20 10.00
N ARG A 32 29.48 2.97 10.68
CA ARG A 32 30.72 2.49 10.05
C ARG A 32 30.74 0.99 10.17
N ASN A 33 30.81 0.29 9.04
CA ASN A 33 31.03 -1.14 9.00
C ASN A 33 32.55 -1.40 8.92
N HIS A 34 33.12 -1.94 9.98
CA HIS A 34 34.55 -2.19 10.11
C HIS A 34 35.00 -3.41 9.30
N SER A 35 34.12 -4.38 9.01
CA SER A 35 34.48 -5.56 8.21
C SER A 35 34.77 -5.20 6.76
N ILE A 36 34.02 -4.24 6.18
CA ILE A 36 34.19 -3.78 4.79
C ILE A 36 34.83 -2.38 4.68
N GLY A 37 35.00 -1.67 5.79
CA GLY A 37 35.59 -0.33 5.83
C GLY A 37 34.72 0.77 5.20
N GLN A 38 33.41 0.55 5.06
CA GLN A 38 32.48 1.50 4.43
C GLN A 38 31.53 2.13 5.44
N PHE A 39 30.99 3.30 5.09
CA PHE A 39 29.88 3.88 5.81
C PHE A 39 28.55 3.37 5.26
N GLU A 40 27.59 3.17 6.14
CA GLU A 40 26.23 2.75 5.84
C GLU A 40 25.27 3.79 6.41
N VAL A 41 24.20 4.10 5.67
CA VAL A 41 23.10 4.92 6.17
C VAL A 41 21.96 3.99 6.55
N HIS A 42 21.41 4.25 7.74
CA HIS A 42 20.34 3.47 8.31
C HIS A 42 19.17 4.36 8.71
N HIS A 43 17.97 3.78 8.75
CA HIS A 43 16.75 4.43 9.21
C HIS A 43 16.04 3.55 10.25
N LYS A 44 15.66 4.15 11.38
CA LYS A 44 15.04 3.42 12.51
C LYS A 44 13.69 2.77 12.16
N ASP A 45 12.92 3.40 11.26
CA ASP A 45 11.56 2.97 10.89
C ASP A 45 11.53 2.06 9.65
N GLN A 46 12.69 1.63 9.16
CA GLN A 46 12.74 0.72 8.03
C GLN A 46 12.30 -0.70 8.46
N PRO A 47 11.42 -1.37 7.69
CA PRO A 47 10.92 -2.69 8.04
C PRO A 47 12.02 -3.76 7.92
N PHE A 48 12.01 -4.73 8.86
CA PHE A 48 12.93 -5.87 9.00
C PHE A 48 14.38 -5.52 9.38
N ASN A 49 14.99 -4.55 8.72
CA ASN A 49 16.33 -4.06 9.01
C ASN A 49 16.36 -2.54 8.91
N THR A 50 17.31 -1.92 9.60
CA THR A 50 17.57 -0.49 9.55
C THR A 50 18.44 -0.06 8.37
N PHE A 51 19.09 -0.99 7.64
CA PHE A 51 20.00 -0.66 6.54
C PHE A 51 19.29 -0.07 5.32
N CYS A 52 19.60 1.19 4.99
CA CYS A 52 19.04 1.86 3.80
C CYS A 52 19.96 1.72 2.59
N LEU A 53 21.23 2.13 2.73
CA LEU A 53 22.19 2.14 1.63
C LEU A 53 23.63 2.14 2.15
N SER A 54 24.56 1.64 1.33
CA SER A 54 26.00 1.74 1.54
C SER A 54 26.58 2.95 0.81
N ILE A 55 27.55 3.60 1.45
CA ILE A 55 28.28 4.73 0.88
C ILE A 55 29.50 4.17 0.13
N PRO A 56 29.62 4.41 -1.18
CA PRO A 56 30.72 3.84 -1.97
C PRO A 56 32.07 4.55 -1.75
N TRP A 57 32.09 5.60 -0.93
CA TRP A 57 33.27 6.40 -0.62
C TRP A 57 33.71 6.19 0.83
N ASN A 58 34.99 6.39 1.08
CA ASN A 58 35.60 6.16 2.39
C ASN A 58 35.31 7.28 3.40
N GLU A 59 34.67 8.37 2.96
CA GLU A 59 34.44 9.61 3.72
C GLU A 59 32.98 10.05 3.63
N LEU A 60 32.50 10.73 4.67
CA LEU A 60 31.16 11.30 4.75
C LEU A 60 31.18 12.77 4.32
N ASP A 61 30.68 13.05 3.13
CA ASP A 61 30.57 14.39 2.54
C ASP A 61 29.16 14.68 1.99
N GLU A 62 28.98 15.80 1.28
CA GLU A 62 27.70 16.21 0.69
C GLU A 62 27.10 15.15 -0.25
N ARG A 63 27.93 14.36 -0.93
CA ARG A 63 27.44 13.33 -1.88
C ARG A 63 26.61 12.27 -1.16
N THR A 64 26.89 12.03 0.12
CA THR A 64 26.06 11.18 0.98
C THR A 64 24.64 11.73 1.12
N LEU A 65 24.50 13.04 1.34
CA LEU A 65 23.19 13.68 1.48
C LEU A 65 22.42 13.68 0.15
N GLN A 66 23.13 13.88 -0.96
CA GLN A 66 22.53 13.79 -2.29
C GLN A 66 21.99 12.38 -2.56
N MET A 67 22.82 11.35 -2.35
CA MET A 67 22.42 9.96 -2.54
C MET A 67 21.20 9.57 -1.70
N VAL A 68 21.18 9.96 -0.41
CA VAL A 68 20.03 9.70 0.46
C VAL A 68 18.75 10.37 -0.05
N ARG A 69 18.84 11.60 -0.56
CA ARG A 69 17.67 12.31 -1.14
C ARG A 69 17.18 11.62 -2.41
N GLU A 70 18.10 11.25 -3.30
CA GLU A 70 17.78 10.55 -4.55
C GLU A 70 17.09 9.22 -4.28
N THR A 71 17.68 8.36 -3.44
CA THR A 71 17.09 7.07 -3.06
C THR A 71 15.72 7.25 -2.39
N ARG A 72 15.54 8.27 -1.54
CA ARG A 72 14.23 8.57 -0.93
C ARG A 72 13.17 8.92 -1.98
N ILE A 73 13.52 9.73 -2.97
CA ILE A 73 12.60 10.12 -4.05
C ILE A 73 12.22 8.89 -4.90
N GLU A 74 13.20 8.07 -5.27
CA GLU A 74 12.94 6.83 -6.02
C GLU A 74 12.05 5.87 -5.23
N TYR A 75 12.30 5.73 -3.92
CA TYR A 75 11.49 4.90 -3.05
C TYR A 75 10.04 5.38 -2.98
N ILE A 76 9.80 6.69 -2.84
CA ILE A 76 8.46 7.28 -2.86
C ILE A 76 7.75 6.99 -4.20
N LYS A 77 8.43 7.20 -5.33
CA LYS A 77 7.87 6.91 -6.66
C LYS A 77 7.44 5.45 -6.78
N ASN A 78 8.28 4.53 -6.30
CA ASN A 78 7.98 3.09 -6.31
C ASN A 78 6.78 2.73 -5.42
N ILE A 79 6.64 3.37 -4.26
CA ILE A 79 5.47 3.16 -3.40
C ILE A 79 4.21 3.67 -4.10
N THR A 80 4.22 4.89 -4.65
CA THR A 80 3.06 5.45 -5.35
C THR A 80 2.62 4.56 -6.51
N ALA A 81 3.55 4.11 -7.34
CA ALA A 81 3.24 3.19 -8.44
C ALA A 81 2.63 1.86 -7.96
N GLN A 82 3.06 1.34 -6.80
CA GLN A 82 2.46 0.14 -6.21
C GLN A 82 1.05 0.40 -5.66
N MET A 83 0.81 1.57 -5.06
CA MET A 83 -0.54 1.96 -4.62
C MET A 83 -1.50 2.05 -5.80
N ASP A 84 -1.08 2.67 -6.89
CA ASP A 84 -1.90 2.81 -8.11
C ASP A 84 -2.27 1.45 -8.70
N ARG A 85 -1.31 0.52 -8.82
CA ARG A 85 -1.57 -0.85 -9.27
C ARG A 85 -2.54 -1.61 -8.37
N LYS A 86 -2.42 -1.44 -7.04
CA LYS A 86 -3.35 -2.08 -6.10
C LYS A 86 -4.76 -1.49 -6.23
N ASN A 87 -4.89 -0.18 -6.40
CA ASN A 87 -6.18 0.46 -6.61
C ASN A 87 -6.85 0.00 -7.91
N GLU A 88 -6.08 -0.14 -8.99
CA GLU A 88 -6.55 -0.69 -10.26
C GLU A 88 -7.05 -2.14 -10.10
N GLN A 89 -6.28 -2.99 -9.42
CA GLN A 89 -6.69 -4.37 -9.17
C GLN A 89 -7.98 -4.45 -8.33
N ILE A 90 -8.11 -3.62 -7.28
CA ILE A 90 -9.32 -3.54 -6.47
C ILE A 90 -10.53 -3.15 -7.32
N GLY A 91 -10.36 -2.22 -8.27
CA GLY A 91 -11.40 -1.83 -9.21
C GLY A 91 -11.83 -2.99 -10.11
N ILE A 92 -10.86 -3.66 -10.75
CA ILE A 92 -11.11 -4.83 -11.62
C ILE A 92 -11.84 -5.95 -10.85
N ASP A 93 -11.39 -6.25 -9.63
CA ASP A 93 -12.00 -7.29 -8.80
C ASP A 93 -13.42 -6.89 -8.35
N GLY A 94 -13.64 -5.60 -8.10
CA GLY A 94 -14.96 -5.03 -7.81
C GLY A 94 -15.93 -5.21 -8.98
N ASP A 95 -15.50 -4.82 -10.18
CA ASP A 95 -16.29 -4.94 -11.42
C ASP A 95 -16.64 -6.38 -11.74
N LYS A 96 -15.70 -7.31 -11.54
CA LYS A 96 -15.95 -8.74 -11.71
C LYS A 96 -17.01 -9.25 -10.74
N LYS A 97 -16.89 -8.92 -9.45
CA LYS A 97 -17.89 -9.29 -8.44
C LYS A 97 -19.27 -8.70 -8.76
N LEU A 98 -19.32 -7.46 -9.23
CA LEU A 98 -20.56 -6.79 -9.65
C LEU A 98 -21.24 -7.54 -10.81
N LYS A 99 -20.47 -7.96 -11.82
CA LYS A 99 -20.99 -8.77 -12.94
C LYS A 99 -21.54 -10.11 -12.47
N ASP A 100 -20.80 -10.83 -11.63
CA ASP A 100 -21.23 -12.15 -11.11
C ASP A 100 -22.55 -12.05 -10.32
N VAL A 101 -22.69 -11.02 -9.48
CA VAL A 101 -23.93 -10.75 -8.73
C VAL A 101 -25.08 -10.40 -9.69
N THR A 102 -24.82 -9.51 -10.65
CA THR A 102 -25.84 -9.09 -11.63
C THR A 102 -26.35 -10.27 -12.45
N GLU A 103 -25.45 -11.15 -12.88
CA GLU A 103 -25.81 -12.35 -13.65
C GLU A 103 -26.64 -13.32 -12.80
N THR A 104 -26.27 -13.50 -11.53
CA THR A 104 -27.00 -14.35 -10.59
C THR A 104 -28.41 -13.83 -10.35
N VAL A 105 -28.56 -12.53 -10.08
CA VAL A 105 -29.86 -11.89 -9.87
C VAL A 105 -30.73 -12.01 -11.13
N SER A 106 -30.16 -11.68 -12.30
CA SER A 106 -30.87 -11.77 -13.59
C SER A 106 -31.37 -13.19 -13.86
N ARG A 107 -30.53 -14.19 -13.60
CA ARG A 107 -30.87 -15.61 -13.74
C ARG A 107 -32.01 -16.02 -12.81
N ASN A 108 -32.00 -15.54 -11.57
CA ASN A 108 -33.04 -15.83 -10.59
C ASN A 108 -34.37 -15.19 -10.97
N ILE A 109 -34.37 -13.93 -11.41
CA ILE A 109 -35.57 -13.24 -11.90
C ILE A 109 -36.15 -13.99 -13.09
N TYR A 110 -35.32 -14.34 -14.09
CA TYR A 110 -35.76 -15.08 -15.26
C TYR A 110 -36.41 -16.42 -14.88
N LYS A 111 -35.77 -17.19 -14.00
CA LYS A 111 -36.33 -18.46 -13.50
C LYS A 111 -37.67 -18.24 -12.80
N TYR A 112 -37.79 -17.20 -11.97
CA TYR A 112 -39.03 -16.90 -11.26
C TYR A 112 -40.16 -16.55 -12.24
N VAL A 113 -39.91 -15.64 -13.18
CA VAL A 113 -40.91 -15.23 -14.19
C VAL A 113 -41.34 -16.43 -15.02
N LYS A 114 -40.39 -17.20 -15.56
CA LYS A 114 -40.68 -18.40 -16.36
C LYS A 114 -41.48 -19.45 -15.58
N ALA A 115 -41.17 -19.65 -14.30
CA ALA A 115 -41.93 -20.58 -13.45
C ALA A 115 -43.36 -20.09 -13.15
N HIS A 116 -43.63 -18.79 -13.32
CA HIS A 116 -44.92 -18.16 -13.02
C HIS A 116 -45.61 -17.59 -14.28
N GLU A 117 -45.16 -17.92 -15.49
CA GLU A 117 -45.75 -17.47 -16.77
C GLU A 117 -47.22 -17.89 -16.97
N SER A 118 -47.74 -18.82 -16.15
CA SER A 118 -49.10 -19.38 -16.27
C SER A 118 -50.03 -19.13 -15.09
N LYS A 119 -49.68 -18.25 -14.13
CA LYS A 119 -50.62 -17.79 -13.11
C LYS A 119 -51.05 -16.37 -13.42
N GLU A 120 -52.22 -16.24 -14.05
CA GLU A 120 -52.97 -14.97 -13.99
C GLU A 120 -53.05 -14.56 -12.52
N THR A 121 -52.44 -13.43 -12.19
CA THR A 121 -52.57 -12.82 -10.86
C THR A 121 -53.97 -12.23 -10.76
N ILE A 122 -54.95 -13.10 -10.54
CA ILE A 122 -56.20 -12.67 -9.93
C ILE A 122 -55.86 -12.46 -8.46
N ASP A 123 -55.65 -11.21 -8.08
CA ASP A 123 -55.65 -10.79 -6.70
C ASP A 123 -56.99 -11.20 -6.07
N GLU A 124 -56.99 -12.26 -5.26
CA GLU A 124 -58.19 -12.78 -4.61
C GLU A 124 -58.80 -11.77 -3.62
N ASP A 125 -58.06 -10.74 -3.21
CA ASP A 125 -58.58 -9.66 -2.35
C ASP A 125 -59.47 -8.66 -3.12
N SER A 126 -59.35 -8.60 -4.45
CA SER A 126 -60.22 -7.78 -5.32
C SER A 126 -61.65 -8.33 -5.43
N LYS A 127 -61.87 -9.63 -5.13
CA LYS A 127 -63.22 -10.24 -5.14
C LYS A 127 -64.08 -9.83 -3.95
N TYR A 128 -63.48 -9.43 -2.83
CA TYR A 128 -64.23 -9.08 -1.62
C TYR A 128 -64.63 -7.60 -1.56
N PHE A 129 -64.00 -6.72 -2.34
CA PHE A 129 -64.34 -5.28 -2.34
C PHE A 129 -65.63 -4.95 -3.10
N LYS A 130 -66.08 -5.81 -4.02
CA LYS A 130 -67.32 -5.59 -4.80
C LYS A 130 -68.61 -6.04 -4.10
N LYS A 131 -68.55 -6.73 -2.97
CA LYS A 131 -69.75 -7.22 -2.26
C LYS A 131 -70.22 -6.31 -1.11
N ALA A 132 -69.49 -5.23 -0.81
CA ALA A 132 -69.82 -4.30 0.27
C ALA A 132 -70.49 -2.99 -0.20
N VAL A 133 -70.74 -2.81 -1.51
CA VAL A 133 -71.35 -1.59 -2.09
C VAL A 133 -72.54 -1.91 -3.00
N SER A 134 -73.35 -2.92 -2.65
CA SER A 134 -74.64 -3.20 -3.30
C SER A 134 -75.76 -3.27 -2.29
#